data_AF-A0A3B0SFT1-F1
#
_entry.id   AF-A0A3B0SFT1-F1
#
_cell.length_a   1.000
_cell.length_b   1.000
_cell.length_c   1.000
_cell.angle_alpha   90.00
_cell.angle_beta   90.00
_cell.angle_gamma   90.00
#
_symmetry.space_group_name_H-M   'P 1'
#
loop_
_entity.id
_entity.type
_entity.pdbx_description
1 polymer ?
#
loop_
_entity_poly.entity_id
_entity_poly.type
_entity_poly.pdbx_seq_one_letter_code
_entity_poly.pdbx_strand_id
1 'polypeptide(L)' 'MSNRRGLLIILSSPSGAGKSTLSKRLMHWDPMIQFSVSATTRRPREGEVDGQDYHFLSDDQFKHDVANGDMLEHAHV' A
#
# COMPACT_ATOMS: atom_id res chain seq x y z
N MET A 1 -17.59 25.53 -6.08
CA MET A 1 -16.94 25.01 -4.86
C MET A 1 -15.66 24.31 -5.30
N SER A 2 -14.48 24.78 -4.89
CA SER A 2 -13.22 24.15 -5.27
C SER A 2 -13.08 22.81 -4.54
N ASN A 3 -13.05 21.71 -5.28
CA ASN A 3 -12.81 20.39 -4.72
C ASN A 3 -11.37 20.36 -4.17
N ARG A 4 -11.20 20.38 -2.84
CA ARG A 4 -9.86 20.29 -2.23
C ARG A 4 -9.32 18.90 -2.51
N ARG A 5 -8.15 18.82 -3.14
CA ARG A 5 -7.46 17.53 -3.33
C ARG A 5 -7.02 17.00 -1.96
N GLY A 6 -7.14 15.68 -1.78
CA GLY A 6 -6.60 14.99 -0.61
C GLY A 6 -5.08 15.11 -0.54
N LEU A 7 -4.52 14.88 0.64
CA LEU A 7 -3.08 14.85 0.88
C LEU A 7 -2.56 13.42 0.68
N LEU A 8 -1.54 13.27 -0.18
CA LEU A 8 -0.76 12.04 -0.26
C LEU A 8 0.38 12.12 0.76
N ILE A 9 0.42 11.18 1.71
CA ILE A 9 1.45 11.11 2.75
C ILE A 9 2.37 9.92 2.43
N ILE A 10 3.66 10.19 2.21
CA ILE A 10 4.67 9.15 1.98
C ILE A 10 5.50 8.98 3.25
N LEU A 11 5.44 7.78 3.85
CA LEU A 11 6.31 7.41 4.97
C LEU A 11 7.46 6.55 4.47
N SER A 12 8.69 7.04 4.59
CA SER A 12 9.90 6.31 4.19
C SER A 12 10.88 6.20 5.36
N SER A 13 11.47 5.02 5.53
CA SER A 13 12.51 4.74 6.53
C SER A 13 13.17 3.37 6.25
N PRO A 14 14.39 3.10 6.75
CA PRO A 14 15.03 1.79 6.65
C PRO A 14 14.18 0.66 7.24
N SER A 15 14.47 -0.58 6.84
CA SER A 15 13.83 -1.76 7.45
C SER A 15 14.06 -1.77 8.97
N GLY A 16 13.03 -2.11 9.74
CA GLY A 16 13.08 -2.13 11.21
C GLY A 16 12.89 -0.78 11.91
N ALA A 17 12.84 0.35 11.20
CA ALA A 17 12.72 1.69 11.80
C ALA A 17 11.29 2.07 12.27
N GLY A 18 10.32 1.14 12.26
CA GLY A 18 8.99 1.33 12.84
C GLY A 18 7.93 1.99 11.94
N LYS A 19 8.11 2.02 10.60
CA LYS A 19 7.15 2.59 9.65
C LYS A 19 5.72 2.08 9.84
N SER A 20 5.55 0.76 9.96
CA SER A 20 4.24 0.12 10.13
C SER A 20 3.59 0.47 11.46
N THR A 21 4.39 0.72 12.51
CA THR A 21 3.86 1.16 13.80
C THR A 21 3.35 2.60 13.71
N LEU A 22 4.08 3.48 13.02
CA LEU A 22 3.67 4.87 12.82
C LEU A 22 2.42 4.97 11.93
N SER A 23 2.35 4.24 10.82
CA SER A 23 1.16 4.28 9.94
C SER A 23 -0.11 3.82 10.66
N LYS A 24 -0.02 2.77 11.48
CA LYS A 24 -1.14 2.30 12.33
C LYS A 24 -1.58 3.36 13.33
N ARG A 25 -0.65 4.05 13.98
CA ARG A 25 -0.97 5.14 14.92
C ARG A 25 -1.63 6.33 14.22
N LEU A 26 -1.19 6.69 13.01
CA LEU A 26 -1.79 7.76 12.23
C LEU A 26 -3.24 7.46 11.86
N MET A 27 -3.54 6.26 11.36
CA MET A 27 -4.91 5.83 11.06
C MET A 27 -5.81 5.79 12.29
N HIS A 28 -5.27 5.43 13.46
CA HIS A 28 -6.03 5.43 14.70
C HIS A 28 -6.32 6.85 15.21
N TRP A 29 -5.37 7.77 15.02
CA TRP A 29 -5.49 9.16 15.46
C TRP A 29 -6.45 9.99 14.59
N ASP A 30 -6.41 9.79 13.26
CA ASP A 30 -7.30 10.47 12.32
C ASP A 30 -8.00 9.45 11.40
N PRO A 31 -9.31 9.18 11.60
CA PRO A 31 -10.09 8.25 10.78
C PRO A 31 -10.23 8.66 9.31
N MET A 32 -9.89 9.91 8.93
CA MET A 32 -9.87 10.33 7.54
C MET A 32 -8.61 9.85 6.80
N ILE A 33 -7.56 9.43 7.53
CA ILE A 33 -6.35 8.87 6.94
C ILE A 33 -6.63 7.41 6.54
N GLN A 34 -6.46 7.12 5.26
CA GLN A 34 -6.56 5.78 4.71
C GLN A 34 -5.18 5.25 4.33
N PHE A 35 -4.94 3.98 4.60
CA PHE A 35 -3.73 3.30 4.16
C PHE A 35 -3.89 2.82 2.71
N SER A 36 -2.87 3.09 1.89
CA SER A 36 -2.78 2.51 0.56
C SER A 36 -2.25 1.08 0.69
N VAL A 37 -3.12 0.10 0.46
CA VAL A 37 -2.76 -1.32 0.46
C VAL A 37 -1.96 -1.61 -0.81
N SER A 38 -0.73 -2.09 -0.67
CA SER A 38 0.14 -2.41 -1.81
C SER A 38 -0.25 -3.74 -2.46
N ALA A 39 0.13 -3.94 -3.72
CA ALA A 39 0.04 -5.24 -4.37
C ALA A 39 1.34 -6.04 -4.23
N THR A 40 1.25 -7.37 -4.25
CA THR A 40 2.41 -8.28 -4.24
C THR A 40 2.12 -9.56 -5.01
N THR A 41 3.16 -10.16 -5.60
CA THR A 41 3.07 -11.46 -6.28
C THR A 41 3.40 -12.65 -5.39
N ARG A 42 3.92 -12.41 -4.17
CA ARG A 42 4.15 -13.50 -3.21
C ARG A 42 2.82 -14.09 -2.78
N ARG A 43 2.84 -15.36 -2.36
CA ARG A 43 1.67 -15.98 -1.74
C ARG A 43 1.37 -15.37 -0.37
N PRO A 44 0.09 -15.28 0.02
CA PRO A 44 -0.30 -14.89 1.37
C PRO A 44 0.27 -15.87 2.39
N ARG A 45 0.71 -15.35 3.53
CA ARG A 45 1.07 -16.13 4.71
C ARG A 45 -0.19 -16.46 5.51
N GLU A 46 -0.09 -17.43 6.41
CA GLU A 46 -1.20 -17.76 7.31
C GLU A 46 -1.67 -16.51 8.09
N GLY A 47 -2.97 -16.24 8.04
CA GLY A 47 -3.60 -15.09 8.70
C GLY A 47 -3.63 -13.80 7.89
N GLU A 48 -2.96 -13.71 6.73
CA GLU A 48 -3.06 -12.54 5.86
C GLU A 48 -4.35 -12.55 5.04
N VAL A 49 -4.91 -11.36 4.81
CA VAL A 49 -6.18 -11.16 4.11
C VAL A 49 -5.98 -10.29 2.88
N ASP A 50 -6.47 -10.77 1.74
CA ASP A 50 -6.46 -10.04 0.48
C ASP A 50 -7.27 -8.73 0.59
N GLY A 51 -6.71 -7.65 0.08
CA GLY A 51 -7.28 -6.29 0.15
C GLY A 51 -7.12 -5.61 1.52
N GLN A 52 -6.50 -6.27 2.51
CA GLN A 52 -6.17 -5.66 3.81
C GLN A 52 -4.66 -5.58 4.03
N ASP A 53 -3.97 -6.71 3.92
CA ASP A 53 -2.52 -6.77 4.09
C ASP A 53 -1.81 -6.41 2.79
N TYR A 54 -2.25 -7.03 1.69
CA TYR A 54 -1.84 -6.77 0.31
C TYR A 54 -2.99 -7.08 -0.64
N HIS A 55 -2.91 -6.56 -1.85
CA HIS A 55 -3.56 -7.20 -2.99
C HIS A 55 -2.64 -8.31 -3.51
N PHE A 56 -3.03 -9.58 -3.33
CA PHE A 56 -2.26 -10.73 -3.77
C PHE A 56 -2.57 -11.03 -5.23
N LEU A 57 -1.66 -10.63 -6.12
CA LEU A 57 -1.82 -10.75 -7.57
C LEU A 57 -0.98 -11.90 -8.11
N SER A 58 -1.35 -12.41 -9.29
CA SER A 58 -0.42 -13.22 -10.08
C SER A 58 0.67 -12.34 -10.71
N ASP A 59 1.80 -12.93 -11.09
CA ASP A 59 2.85 -12.22 -11.83
C ASP A 59 2.33 -11.59 -13.13
N ASP A 60 1.42 -12.26 -13.84
CA ASP A 60 0.86 -11.75 -15.08
C ASP A 60 -0.04 -10.54 -14.84
N GLN A 61 -0.88 -10.57 -13.80
CA GLN A 61 -1.73 -9.46 -13.40
C GLN A 61 -0.86 -8.26 -12.96
N PHE A 62 0.15 -8.49 -12.12
CA PHE A 62 1.05 -7.43 -11.67
C PHE A 62 1.75 -6.74 -12.83
N LYS A 63 2.29 -7.52 -13.79
CA LYS A 63 2.95 -6.97 -14.99
C LYS A 63 2.00 -6.18 -15.87
N HIS A 64 0.76 -6.66 -16.01
CA HIS A 64 -0.28 -5.95 -16.74
C HIS A 64 -0.58 -4.58 -16.11
N ASP A 65 -0.76 -4.53 -14.80
CA ASP A 65 -1.10 -3.29 -14.07
C ASP A 65 0.07 -2.28 -14.12
N VAL A 66 1.31 -2.75 -14.04
CA VAL A 66 2.51 -1.92 -14.27
C VAL A 66 2.51 -1.34 -15.69
N ALA A 67 2.25 -2.17 -16.70
CA ALA A 67 2.29 -1.76 -18.11
C ALA A 67 1.21 -0.72 -18.46
N ASN A 68 0.06 -0.77 -17.79
CA ASN A 68 -1.04 0.17 -18.00
C ASN A 68 -0.90 1.47 -17.19
N GLY A 69 0.12 1.58 -16.32
CA GLY A 69 0.29 2.75 -15.45
C GLY A 69 -0.69 2.80 -14.28
N ASP A 70 -1.25 1.64 -13.89
CA ASP A 70 -2.17 1.50 -12.76
C ASP A 70 -1.44 1.48 -11.41
N MET A 71 -0.11 1.51 -11.41
CA MET A 71 0.74 1.55 -10.22
C MET A 71 1.49 2.88 -10.10
N LEU A 72 1.37 3.55 -8.94
CA LEU A 72 2.15 4.76 -8.65
C LEU A 72 3.65 4.46 -8.52
N GLU A 73 4.00 3.30 -7.96
CA GLU A 73 5.37 2.80 -7.79
C GLU A 73 5.37 1.27 -7.76
N HIS A 74 6.52 0.65 -8.11
CA HIS A 74 6.78 -0.77 -7.92
C HIS A 74 8.28 -1.03 -7.77
N ALA A 75 8.62 -2.15 -7.12
CA ALA A 75 10.00 -2.62 -6.98
C ALA A 75 10.08 -4.15 -7.05
N HIS A 76 11.22 -4.65 -7.50
CA HIS A 76 11.58 -6.06 -7.40
C HIS A 76 12.58 -6.22 -6.25
N VAL A 77 12.23 -7.04 -5.26
CA VAL A 77 12.99 -7.23 -4.01
C VAL A 77 13.38 -8.69 -3.81
#